data_AF-A0A4S2D9B9-F1
#
_entry.id   AF-A0A4S2D9B9-F1
#
_cell.length_a   1.000
_cell.length_b   1.000
_cell.length_c   1.000
_cell.angle_alpha   90.00
_cell.angle_beta   90.00
_cell.angle_gamma   90.00
#
_symmetry.space_group_name_H-M   'P 1'
#
loop_
_entity.id
_entity.type
_entity.pdbx_description
1 polymer ?
#
loop_
_entity_poly.entity_id
_entity_poly.type
_entity_poly.pdbx_seq_one_letter_code
_entity_poly.pdbx_strand_id
1 'polypeptide(L)'
;MRTKELFGITMLFLYVFCFIGCSNEDEVFHSLSMDVDGIELTKEKKSEIYWGEAPADRMKFTITGKGKYADLTYITSVCIDGVSQTQKNDQGKREPVDEYSVWEGEWGYIKYQTKLPPYCMQFELAPNTSDKKRFYEFQLGYGYWHAIVKIIQKSR
;
A
#
# COMPACT_ATOMS: atom_id res chain seq x y z
N MET A 1 13.04 -41.53 50.77
CA MET A 1 11.80 -41.07 50.12
C MET A 1 11.95 -39.58 49.81
N ARG A 2 12.76 -39.20 48.79
CA ARG A 2 13.10 -37.78 48.55
C ARG A 2 13.71 -37.46 47.17
N THR A 3 13.40 -38.25 46.14
CA THR A 3 13.94 -38.04 44.78
C THR A 3 12.89 -38.13 43.68
N LYS A 4 11.76 -38.81 43.92
CA LYS A 4 10.66 -38.89 42.94
C LYS A 4 9.81 -37.61 42.87
N GLU A 5 9.70 -36.86 43.97
CA GLU A 5 8.91 -35.61 43.99
C GLU A 5 9.65 -34.43 43.36
N LEU A 6 10.99 -34.41 43.44
CA LEU A 6 11.79 -33.34 42.84
C LEU A 6 11.76 -33.40 41.30
N PHE A 7 11.69 -34.62 40.73
CA PHE A 7 11.61 -34.84 39.28
C PHE A 7 10.24 -34.49 38.69
N GLY A 8 9.16 -34.72 39.47
CA GLY A 8 7.80 -34.33 39.07
C GLY A 8 7.61 -32.81 39.05
N ILE A 9 8.22 -32.09 40.00
CA ILE A 9 8.12 -30.64 40.11
C ILE A 9 8.92 -29.95 38.99
N THR A 10 10.13 -30.41 38.67
CA THR A 10 10.93 -29.80 37.58
C THR A 10 10.33 -30.06 36.19
N MET A 11 9.66 -31.19 35.96
CA MET A 11 9.02 -31.46 34.67
C MET A 11 7.70 -30.69 34.48
N LEU A 12 7.00 -30.36 35.58
CA LEU A 12 5.79 -29.53 35.54
C LEU A 12 6.11 -28.06 35.19
N PHE A 13 7.22 -27.52 35.69
CA PHE A 13 7.67 -26.16 35.36
C PHE A 13 8.08 -26.00 33.88
N LEU A 14 8.61 -27.05 33.25
CA LEU A 14 8.94 -27.06 31.82
C LEU A 14 7.69 -27.05 30.92
N TYR A 15 6.57 -27.62 31.38
CA TYR A 15 5.31 -27.60 30.63
C TYR A 15 4.59 -26.24 30.70
N VAL A 16 4.76 -25.48 31.78
CA VAL A 16 4.12 -24.16 31.95
C VAL A 16 4.80 -23.08 31.09
N PHE A 17 6.09 -23.21 30.77
CA PHE A 17 6.78 -22.28 29.85
C PHE A 17 6.45 -22.49 28.37
N CYS A 18 5.85 -23.63 27.98
CA CYS A 18 5.45 -23.86 26.60
C CYS A 18 4.16 -23.13 26.18
N PHE A 19 3.42 -22.53 27.12
CA PHE A 19 2.17 -21.80 26.84
C PHE A 19 2.31 -20.26 26.85
N ILE A 20 3.53 -19.72 26.97
CA ILE A 20 3.82 -18.29 26.70
C ILE A 20 4.23 -18.11 25.22
N GLY A 21 4.02 -19.14 24.39
CA GLY A 21 4.12 -19.06 22.94
C GLY A 21 2.78 -18.66 22.32
N CYS A 22 2.80 -17.56 21.57
CA CYS A 22 1.76 -17.09 20.64
C CYS A 22 0.53 -16.43 21.25
N SER A 23 0.72 -15.19 21.70
CA SER A 23 -0.21 -14.13 21.39
C SER A 23 0.62 -12.99 20.80
N ASN A 24 0.90 -13.04 19.49
CA ASN A 24 1.21 -11.81 18.77
C ASN A 24 -0.09 -11.01 18.84
N GLU A 25 -0.20 -10.16 19.85
CA GLU A 25 -1.19 -9.09 19.84
C GLU A 25 -0.90 -8.26 18.60
N ASP A 26 -1.66 -8.56 17.55
CA ASP A 26 -2.23 -7.56 16.67
C ASP A 26 -1.21 -6.70 15.91
N GLU A 27 -0.60 -7.30 14.89
CA GLU A 27 -0.23 -6.58 13.66
C GLU A 27 -1.51 -6.09 12.97
N VAL A 28 -2.20 -5.13 13.59
CA VAL A 28 -3.44 -4.55 13.08
C VAL A 28 -3.08 -3.67 11.89
N PHE A 29 -3.50 -4.10 10.71
CA PHE A 29 -3.44 -3.28 9.51
C PHE A 29 -4.33 -2.05 9.67
N HIS A 30 -3.79 -0.90 9.32
CA HIS A 30 -4.44 0.40 9.39
C HIS A 30 -4.79 0.88 7.98
N SER A 31 -6.09 1.05 7.74
CA SER A 31 -6.61 1.68 6.54
C SER A 31 -6.11 3.11 6.39
N LEU A 32 -5.57 3.44 5.22
CA LEU A 32 -5.35 4.83 4.83
C LEU A 32 -6.63 5.44 4.26
N SER A 33 -6.97 6.62 4.76
CA SER A 33 -8.06 7.43 4.22
C SER A 33 -7.53 8.41 3.20
N MET A 34 -8.27 8.61 2.11
CA MET A 34 -7.86 9.47 1.01
C MET A 34 -9.05 10.23 0.41
N ASP A 35 -8.77 11.40 -0.14
CA ASP A 35 -9.64 12.14 -1.04
C ASP A 35 -9.14 11.95 -2.47
N VAL A 36 -10.08 11.74 -3.39
CA VAL A 36 -9.80 11.47 -4.80
C VAL A 36 -10.62 12.40 -5.66
N ASP A 37 -9.95 13.03 -6.63
CA ASP A 37 -10.58 13.91 -7.61
C ASP A 37 -10.17 13.49 -9.03
N GLY A 38 -11.10 13.57 -9.97
CA GLY A 38 -10.90 13.20 -11.36
C GLY A 38 -11.09 11.71 -11.69
N ILE A 39 -11.31 10.83 -10.70
CA ILE A 39 -11.73 9.43 -10.91
C ILE A 39 -12.68 8.97 -9.79
N GLU A 40 -13.68 8.16 -10.15
CA GLU A 40 -14.52 7.47 -9.18
C GLU A 40 -13.84 6.17 -8.73
N LEU A 41 -13.64 6.02 -7.42
CA LEU A 41 -13.13 4.80 -6.81
C LEU A 41 -14.15 4.18 -5.85
N THR A 42 -14.34 2.86 -5.96
CA THR A 42 -15.17 2.08 -5.04
C THR A 42 -14.28 1.26 -4.10
N LYS A 43 -14.44 1.44 -2.79
CA LYS A 43 -13.76 0.62 -1.78
C LYS A 43 -14.39 -0.76 -1.72
N GLU A 44 -13.58 -1.81 -1.79
CA GLU A 44 -14.02 -3.18 -1.56
C GLU A 44 -14.32 -3.41 -0.07
N LYS A 45 -15.36 -4.21 0.21
CA LYS A 45 -15.79 -4.47 1.58
C LYS A 45 -14.72 -5.26 2.34
N LYS A 46 -14.36 -4.77 3.53
CA LYS A 46 -13.40 -5.41 4.45
C LYS A 46 -11.98 -5.57 3.89
N SER A 47 -11.62 -4.83 2.84
CA SER A 47 -10.25 -4.76 2.33
C SER A 47 -9.79 -3.31 2.23
N GLU A 48 -8.49 -3.12 2.02
CA GLU A 48 -7.89 -1.81 1.75
C GLU A 48 -7.73 -1.53 0.26
N ILE A 49 -8.56 -2.19 -0.56
CA ILE A 49 -8.52 -2.10 -2.01
C ILE A 49 -9.62 -1.16 -2.51
N TYR A 50 -9.23 -0.24 -3.38
CA TYR A 50 -10.10 0.71 -4.07
C TYR A 50 -10.03 0.43 -5.57
N TRP A 51 -11.18 0.26 -6.21
CA TRP A 51 -11.30 -0.04 -7.64
C TRP A 51 -11.82 1.15 -8.43
N GLY A 52 -11.19 1.44 -9.56
CA GLY A 52 -11.62 2.44 -10.53
C GLY A 52 -11.59 1.92 -11.96
N GLU A 53 -12.35 2.59 -12.83
CA GLU A 53 -12.27 2.40 -14.27
C GLU A 53 -11.78 3.68 -14.95
N ALA A 54 -10.92 3.53 -15.94
CA ALA A 54 -10.42 4.63 -16.76
C ALA A 54 -10.80 4.44 -18.24
N PRO A 55 -11.09 5.51 -18.98
CA PRO A 55 -11.26 5.44 -20.43
C PRO A 55 -9.94 5.05 -21.11
N ALA A 56 -10.01 4.61 -22.36
CA ALA A 56 -8.80 4.33 -23.16
C ALA A 56 -7.97 5.61 -23.42
N ASP A 57 -8.61 6.78 -23.37
CA ASP A 57 -7.94 8.07 -23.52
C ASP A 57 -7.06 8.42 -22.33
N ARG A 58 -6.26 9.48 -22.51
CA ARG A 58 -5.48 10.07 -21.43
C ARG A 58 -6.41 10.48 -20.29
N MET A 59 -6.03 10.14 -19.07
CA MET A 59 -6.78 10.48 -17.88
C MET A 59 -5.88 11.12 -16.84
N LYS A 60 -6.39 12.12 -16.12
CA LYS A 60 -5.71 12.73 -14.99
C LYS A 60 -6.60 12.67 -13.76
N PHE A 61 -6.01 12.36 -12.61
CA PHE A 61 -6.70 12.38 -11.33
C PHE A 61 -5.70 12.68 -10.22
N THR A 62 -6.20 13.00 -9.03
CA THR A 62 -5.35 13.24 -7.86
C THR A 62 -5.81 12.39 -6.70
N ILE A 63 -4.85 11.96 -5.87
CA ILE A 63 -5.11 11.33 -4.58
C ILE A 63 -4.40 12.15 -3.51
N THR A 64 -5.13 12.54 -2.48
CA THR A 64 -4.60 13.24 -1.30
C THR A 64 -4.88 12.44 -0.04
N GLY A 65 -3.85 12.19 0.78
CA GLY A 65 -4.03 11.57 2.09
C GLY A 65 -4.88 12.43 3.02
N LYS A 66 -5.76 11.81 3.83
CA LYS A 66 -6.60 12.54 4.80
C LYS A 66 -6.75 11.80 6.12
N GLY A 67 -7.12 12.55 7.15
CA GLY A 67 -7.43 11.99 8.47
C GLY A 67 -6.20 11.41 9.18
N LYS A 68 -6.44 10.36 9.97
CA LYS A 68 -5.36 9.68 10.71
C LYS A 68 -4.45 8.97 9.70
N TYR A 69 -3.14 9.16 9.84
CA TYR A 69 -2.10 8.59 8.96
C TYR A 69 -2.04 9.19 7.54
N ALA A 70 -2.56 10.40 7.34
CA ALA A 70 -2.48 11.10 6.07
C ALA A 70 -1.02 11.31 5.59
N ASP A 71 -0.08 11.40 6.53
CA ASP A 71 1.37 11.47 6.31
C ASP A 71 1.99 10.19 5.76
N LEU A 72 1.32 9.06 5.95
CA LEU A 72 1.72 7.77 5.42
C LEU A 72 1.08 7.48 4.04
N THR A 73 0.34 8.43 3.46
CA THR A 73 -0.30 8.25 2.15
C THR A 73 0.63 8.68 1.02
N TYR A 74 1.61 7.83 0.69
CA TYR A 74 2.54 8.01 -0.42
C TYR A 74 2.76 6.69 -1.18
N ILE A 75 3.11 6.75 -2.46
CA ILE A 75 3.37 5.58 -3.31
C ILE A 75 4.60 4.83 -2.84
N THR A 76 4.46 3.53 -2.61
CA THR A 76 5.58 2.62 -2.30
C THR A 76 5.79 1.54 -3.34
N SER A 77 4.80 1.28 -4.20
CA SER A 77 4.92 0.35 -5.33
C SER A 77 3.94 0.73 -6.43
N VAL A 78 4.38 0.53 -7.67
CA VAL A 78 3.54 0.67 -8.87
C VAL A 78 3.64 -0.63 -9.65
N CYS A 79 2.52 -1.29 -9.94
CA CYS A 79 2.47 -2.50 -10.74
C CYS A 79 1.55 -2.29 -11.94
N ILE A 80 2.10 -2.45 -13.14
CA ILE A 80 1.38 -2.26 -14.40
C ILE A 80 1.38 -3.57 -15.17
N ASP A 81 0.20 -4.10 -15.48
CA ASP A 81 0.03 -5.39 -16.16
C ASP A 81 0.85 -6.54 -15.54
N GLY A 82 0.98 -6.52 -14.20
CA GLY A 82 1.75 -7.50 -13.43
C GLY A 82 3.25 -7.19 -13.30
N VAL A 83 3.76 -6.16 -13.97
CA VAL A 83 5.16 -5.73 -13.87
C VAL A 83 5.29 -4.70 -12.74
N SER A 84 5.92 -5.11 -11.64
CA SER A 84 6.13 -4.27 -10.45
C SER A 84 7.37 -3.40 -10.56
N GLN A 85 7.24 -2.16 -10.13
CA GLN A 85 8.29 -1.17 -9.98
C GLN A 85 8.31 -0.70 -8.54
N THR A 86 9.50 -0.65 -7.95
CA THR A 86 9.71 -0.09 -6.62
C THR A 86 10.86 0.89 -6.69
N GLN A 87 10.59 2.15 -6.36
CA GLN A 87 11.60 3.18 -6.24
C GLN A 87 12.03 3.29 -4.78
N LYS A 88 13.34 3.43 -4.59
CA LYS A 88 13.94 3.87 -3.33
C LYS A 88 14.61 5.22 -3.58
N ASN A 89 14.54 6.12 -2.62
CA ASN A 89 15.32 7.34 -2.62
C ASN A 89 16.81 7.05 -2.37
N ASP A 90 17.65 8.09 -2.40
CA ASP A 90 19.10 7.98 -2.22
C ASP A 90 19.51 7.42 -0.84
N GLN A 91 18.61 7.42 0.14
CA GLN A 91 18.80 6.84 1.47
C GLN A 91 18.31 5.38 1.55
N GLY A 92 17.88 4.81 0.43
CA GLY A 92 17.32 3.46 0.37
C GLY A 92 15.91 3.32 0.94
N LYS A 93 15.24 4.43 1.29
CA LYS A 93 13.87 4.45 1.81
C LYS A 93 12.85 4.60 0.66
N ARG A 94 11.60 4.21 0.90
CA ARG A 94 10.50 4.33 -0.08
C ARG A 94 9.74 5.65 -0.01
N GLU A 95 10.03 6.47 0.99
CA GLU A 95 9.40 7.77 1.18
C GLU A 95 9.89 8.79 0.14
N PRO A 96 9.02 9.69 -0.33
CA PRO A 96 9.45 10.82 -1.15
C PRO A 96 10.39 11.73 -0.34
N VAL A 97 11.39 12.31 -0.99
CA VAL A 97 12.41 13.18 -0.35
C VAL A 97 12.34 14.63 -0.83
N ASP A 98 11.58 14.91 -1.89
CA ASP A 98 11.40 16.24 -2.46
C ASP A 98 10.02 16.40 -3.14
N GLU A 99 9.72 17.62 -3.56
CA GLU A 99 8.47 18.01 -4.22
C GLU A 99 8.34 17.53 -5.68
N TYR A 100 9.37 16.87 -6.21
CA TYR A 100 9.42 16.39 -7.59
C TYR A 100 9.63 14.88 -7.68
N SER A 101 9.42 14.15 -6.57
CA SER A 101 9.45 12.70 -6.60
C SER A 101 8.43 12.22 -7.64
N VAL A 102 8.92 11.50 -8.65
CA VAL A 102 8.14 11.11 -9.82
C VAL A 102 8.32 9.63 -10.06
N TRP A 103 7.19 8.95 -10.28
CA TRP A 103 7.14 7.61 -10.83
C TRP A 103 6.73 7.74 -12.29
N GLU A 104 7.45 7.13 -13.22
CA GLU A 104 7.18 7.30 -14.65
C GLU A 104 7.43 6.02 -15.45
N GLY A 105 6.75 5.93 -16.60
CA GLY A 105 6.98 4.94 -17.63
C GLY A 105 6.06 5.17 -18.82
N GLU A 106 6.08 4.26 -19.80
CA GLU A 106 5.19 4.32 -20.98
C GLU A 106 3.69 4.36 -20.61
N TRP A 107 3.35 3.87 -19.42
CA TRP A 107 1.99 3.84 -18.89
C TRP A 107 1.50 5.22 -18.40
N GLY A 108 2.39 6.18 -18.17
CA GLY A 108 2.07 7.47 -17.58
C GLY A 108 3.03 7.87 -16.47
N TYR A 109 2.58 8.74 -15.58
CA TYR A 109 3.38 9.17 -14.43
C TYR A 109 2.55 9.48 -13.19
N ILE A 110 3.23 9.52 -12.05
CA ILE A 110 2.74 10.03 -10.76
C ILE A 110 3.71 11.10 -10.29
N LYS A 111 3.21 12.29 -10.01
CA LYS A 111 4.00 13.42 -9.52
C LYS A 111 3.42 13.95 -8.22
N TYR A 112 4.26 14.10 -7.21
CA TYR A 112 3.88 14.72 -5.94
C TYR A 112 3.69 16.24 -6.15
N GLN A 113 2.62 16.78 -5.59
CA GLN A 113 2.25 18.20 -5.66
C GLN A 113 2.57 18.93 -4.36
N THR A 114 2.79 18.20 -3.26
CA THR A 114 3.18 18.74 -1.96
C THR A 114 4.51 18.14 -1.52
N LYS A 115 5.35 18.97 -0.89
CA LYS A 115 6.66 18.57 -0.36
C LYS A 115 6.56 17.81 0.96
N LEU A 116 5.57 18.14 1.78
CA LEU A 116 5.37 17.58 3.10
C LEU A 116 3.97 16.97 3.20
N PRO A 117 3.79 15.96 4.06
CA PRO A 117 2.49 15.46 4.48
C PRO A 117 1.44 16.53 4.83
N PRO A 118 0.15 16.29 4.50
CA PRO A 118 -0.35 15.17 3.71
C PRO A 118 0.08 15.29 2.23
N TYR A 119 0.48 14.17 1.64
CA TYR A 119 0.89 14.17 0.24
C TYR A 119 -0.33 14.27 -0.67
N CYS A 120 -0.26 15.19 -1.63
CA CYS A 120 -1.13 15.22 -2.80
C CYS A 120 -0.34 14.70 -3.99
N MET A 121 -0.86 13.69 -4.68
CA MET A 121 -0.23 13.05 -5.83
C MET A 121 -1.12 13.23 -7.05
N GLN A 122 -0.55 13.74 -8.13
CA GLN A 122 -1.19 13.81 -9.44
C GLN A 122 -0.80 12.58 -10.25
N PHE A 123 -1.79 11.88 -10.76
CA PHE A 123 -1.66 10.76 -11.66
C PHE A 123 -2.05 11.21 -13.05
N GLU A 124 -1.26 10.80 -14.04
CA GLU A 124 -1.59 10.96 -15.44
C GLU A 124 -1.37 9.64 -16.16
N LEU A 125 -2.46 8.99 -16.55
CA LEU A 125 -2.44 7.74 -17.30
C LEU A 125 -2.31 8.06 -18.78
N ALA A 126 -1.32 7.48 -19.44
CA ALA A 126 -1.18 7.60 -20.89
C ALA A 126 -2.35 6.89 -21.61
N PRO A 127 -2.71 7.30 -22.84
CA PRO A 127 -3.69 6.58 -23.63
C PRO A 127 -3.32 5.10 -23.77
N ASN A 128 -4.32 4.23 -23.66
CA ASN A 128 -4.17 2.83 -23.98
C ASN A 128 -4.44 2.60 -25.47
N THR A 129 -3.38 2.40 -26.24
CA THR A 129 -3.45 2.17 -27.68
C THR A 129 -3.56 0.69 -28.06
N SER A 130 -3.60 -0.22 -27.06
CA SER A 130 -3.75 -1.66 -27.26
C SER A 130 -5.22 -2.07 -27.37
N ASP A 131 -5.45 -3.21 -28.03
CA ASP A 131 -6.69 -3.98 -28.07
C ASP A 131 -7.02 -4.69 -26.73
N LYS A 132 -6.14 -4.62 -25.73
CA LYS A 132 -6.31 -5.19 -24.40
C LYS A 132 -6.47 -4.10 -23.35
N LYS A 133 -7.18 -4.43 -22.28
CA LYS A 133 -7.24 -3.58 -21.08
C LYS A 133 -5.86 -3.51 -20.44
N ARG A 134 -5.56 -2.36 -19.83
CA ARG A 134 -4.37 -2.16 -19.01
C ARG A 134 -4.76 -2.10 -17.54
N PHE A 135 -4.01 -2.79 -16.70
CA PHE A 135 -4.24 -2.89 -15.27
C PHE A 135 -3.18 -2.12 -14.50
N TYR A 136 -3.63 -1.21 -13.66
CA TYR A 136 -2.79 -0.45 -12.75
C TYR A 136 -3.05 -0.90 -11.33
N GLU A 137 -2.01 -1.10 -10.56
CA GLU A 137 -2.07 -1.30 -9.12
C GLU A 137 -1.05 -0.38 -8.45
N PHE A 138 -1.54 0.55 -7.64
CA PHE A 138 -0.74 1.49 -6.88
C PHE A 138 -0.85 1.15 -5.40
N GLN A 139 0.28 0.84 -4.77
CA GLN A 139 0.33 0.64 -3.32
C GLN A 139 0.71 1.96 -2.65
N LEU A 140 -0.13 2.40 -1.72
CA LEU A 140 0.11 3.54 -0.85
C LEU A 140 0.48 3.06 0.55
N GLY A 141 1.40 3.76 1.19
CA GLY A 141 1.85 3.50 2.55
C GLY A 141 2.85 2.36 2.69
N TYR A 142 3.26 2.12 3.93
CA TYR A 142 4.34 1.20 4.29
C TYR A 142 4.01 0.43 5.58
N GLY A 143 4.53 -0.79 5.70
CA GLY A 143 4.31 -1.63 6.88
C GLY A 143 2.83 -1.96 7.09
N TYR A 144 2.32 -1.69 8.29
CA TYR A 144 0.92 -1.95 8.65
C TYR A 144 -0.06 -0.90 8.13
N TRP A 145 0.41 0.19 7.51
CA TRP A 145 -0.44 1.24 6.95
C TRP A 145 -0.48 1.13 5.44
N HIS A 146 -1.63 0.75 4.88
CA HIS A 146 -1.70 0.62 3.43
C HIS A 146 -3.09 0.91 2.86
N ALA A 147 -3.08 1.32 1.59
CA ALA A 147 -4.21 1.28 0.68
C ALA A 147 -3.70 0.82 -0.69
N ILE A 148 -4.53 0.10 -1.42
CA ILE A 148 -4.23 -0.37 -2.77
C ILE A 148 -5.26 0.24 -3.71
N VAL A 149 -4.81 0.99 -4.70
CA VAL A 149 -5.68 1.55 -5.74
C VAL A 149 -5.46 0.75 -7.01
N LYS A 150 -6.53 0.10 -7.49
CA LYS A 150 -6.53 -0.68 -8.72
C LYS A 150 -7.38 0.02 -9.76
N ILE A 151 -6.81 0.27 -10.94
CA ILE A 151 -7.52 0.90 -12.05
C ILE A 151 -7.49 -0.03 -13.26
N ILE A 152 -8.65 -0.23 -13.86
CA ILE A 152 -8.78 -0.94 -15.13
C ILE A 152 -9.01 0.10 -16.22
N GLN A 153 -8.03 0.27 -17.11
CA GLN A 153 -8.15 1.16 -18.26
C GLN A 153 -8.67 0.38 -19.46
N LYS A 154 -9.69 0.92 -20.14
CA LYS A 154 -10.29 0.31 -21.32
C LYS A 154 -9.27 0.15 -22.45
N SER A 155 -9.49 -0.85 -23.30
CA SER A 155 -8.80 -0.99 -24.59
C SER A 155 -9.35 0.05 -25.58
N ARG A 156 -8.59 0.29 -26.65
CA ARG A 156 -9.05 1.07 -27.80
C ARG A 156 -10.08 0.31 -28.63
#